data_AF-A0A843G1P5-F1
#
_entry.id   AF-A0A843G1P5-F1
#
_cell.length_a   1.000
_cell.length_b   1.000
_cell.length_c   1.000
_cell.angle_alpha   90.00
_cell.angle_beta   90.00
_cell.angle_gamma   90.00
#
_symmetry.space_group_name_H-M   'P 1'
#
loop_
_entity.id
_entity.type
_entity.pdbx_description
1 polymer ?
#
loop_
_entity_poly.entity_id
_entity_poly.type
_entity_poly.pdbx_seq_one_letter_code
_entity_poly.pdbx_strand_id
1 'polypeptide(L)' 'MAKQMRIISVGRIKEKYLADGIAEYAKRLNSFVSLEFTEVPDESIPDNIQQSAAEKITEREAAKIL' A
#
# COMPACT_ATOMS: atom_id res chain seq x y z
N MET A 1 -3.85 -17.12 -20.44
CA MET A 1 -3.43 -16.96 -19.04
C MET A 1 -3.79 -15.54 -18.63
N ALA A 2 -4.70 -15.34 -17.67
CA ALA A 2 -4.99 -14.01 -17.15
C ALA A 2 -3.78 -13.54 -16.33
N LYS A 3 -3.29 -12.32 -16.59
CA LYS A 3 -2.16 -11.74 -15.85
C LYS A 3 -2.66 -11.34 -14.46
N GLN A 4 -1.91 -11.66 -13.41
CA GLN A 4 -2.20 -11.24 -12.05
C GLN A 4 -1.24 -10.11 -11.65
N MET A 5 -1.75 -9.06 -11.03
CA MET A 5 -0.97 -7.96 -10.47
C MET A 5 -1.40 -7.73 -9.03
N ARG A 6 -0.43 -7.70 -8.12
CA ARG A 6 -0.64 -7.36 -6.72
C ARG A 6 -0.12 -5.96 -6.45
N ILE A 7 -0.93 -5.15 -5.80
CA ILE A 7 -0.59 -3.81 -5.32
C ILE A 7 -0.48 -3.92 -3.81
N ILE A 8 0.74 -3.73 -3.29
CA ILE A 8 1.02 -3.73 -1.86
C ILE A 8 1.33 -2.29 -1.44
N SER A 9 0.66 -1.80 -0.39
CA SER A 9 0.85 -0.44 0.13
C SER A 9 1.01 -0.44 1.64
N VAL A 10 1.84 0.46 2.16
CA VAL A 10 1.97 0.73 3.60
C VAL A 10 0.92 1.76 4.01
N GLY A 11 0.25 1.50 5.12
CA GLY A 11 -0.84 2.34 5.64
C GLY A 11 -2.20 2.02 5.03
N ARG A 12 -3.23 2.66 5.58
CA ARG A 12 -4.62 2.55 5.11
C ARG A 12 -5.14 3.87 4.58
N ILE A 13 -6.00 3.77 3.56
CA ILE A 13 -6.72 4.91 3.02
C ILE A 13 -7.87 5.28 3.97
N LYS A 14 -7.89 6.52 4.45
CA LYS A 14 -8.90 7.00 5.40
C LYS A 14 -10.03 7.73 4.69
N GLU A 15 -9.72 8.37 3.56
CA GLU A 15 -10.63 9.22 2.83
C GLU A 15 -11.47 8.39 1.84
N LYS A 16 -12.80 8.43 2.03
CA LYS A 16 -13.72 7.67 1.18
C LYS A 16 -13.58 8.00 -0.31
N TYR A 17 -13.35 9.26 -0.67
CA TYR A 17 -13.25 9.65 -2.09
C TYR A 17 -12.03 9.03 -2.78
N LEU A 18 -10.92 8.78 -2.06
CA LEU A 18 -9.75 8.11 -2.59
C LEU A 18 -10.03 6.61 -2.79
N ALA A 19 -10.66 5.98 -1.79
CA ALA A 19 -11.04 4.57 -1.87
C ALA A 19 -12.02 4.32 -3.03
N ASP A 20 -13.04 5.17 -3.20
CA ASP A 20 -14.00 5.09 -4.30
C ASP A 20 -13.29 5.29 -5.66
N GLY A 21 -12.35 6.24 -5.73
CA GLY A 21 -11.55 6.48 -6.94
C GLY A 21 -10.74 5.24 -7.35
N ILE A 22 -10.03 4.63 -6.41
CA ILE A 22 -9.26 3.40 -6.65
C ILE A 22 -10.17 2.27 -7.12
N ALA A 23 -11.33 2.09 -6.49
CA ALA A 23 -12.28 1.06 -6.88
C ALA A 23 -12.76 1.23 -8.34
N GLU A 24 -12.96 2.46 -8.79
CA GLU A 24 -13.38 2.74 -10.16
C GLU A 24 -12.27 2.46 -11.19
N TYR A 25 -11.01 2.79 -10.87
CA TYR A 25 -9.88 2.39 -11.72
C TYR A 25 -9.67 0.87 -11.73
N ALA A 26 -9.78 0.23 -10.57
CA ALA A 26 -9.66 -1.22 -10.44
C ALA A 26 -10.72 -1.95 -11.29
N LYS A 27 -11.97 -1.48 -11.26
CA LYS A 27 -13.06 -2.00 -12.08
C LYS A 27 -12.77 -1.94 -13.58
N ARG A 28 -12.19 -0.83 -14.06
CA ARG A 28 -11.79 -0.64 -15.47
C ARG A 28 -10.62 -1.52 -15.89
N LEU A 29 -9.71 -1.82 -14.95
CA LEU A 29 -8.53 -2.66 -15.21
C LEU A 29 -8.83 -4.16 -15.13
N ASN A 30 -9.89 -4.55 -14.41
CA ASN A 30 -10.20 -5.96 -14.14
C ASN A 30 -10.51 -6.79 -15.40
N SER A 31 -10.86 -6.15 -16.53
CA SER A 31 -11.03 -6.82 -17.83
C SER A 31 -9.70 -7.28 -18.45
N PHE A 32 -8.57 -6.75 -17.99
CA PHE A 32 -7.24 -7.01 -18.54
C PHE A 32 -6.33 -7.78 -17.57
N VAL A 33 -6.49 -7.54 -16.27
CA VAL A 33 -5.62 -8.07 -15.22
C VAL A 33 -6.42 -8.33 -13.95
N SER A 34 -6.14 -9.46 -13.29
CA SER A 34 -6.65 -9.69 -11.94
C SER A 34 -5.85 -8.85 -10.96
N LEU A 35 -6.49 -7.88 -10.32
CA LEU A 35 -5.87 -7.03 -9.30
C LEU A 35 -6.09 -7.61 -7.90
N GLU A 36 -5.02 -7.67 -7.12
CA GLU A 36 -5.03 -8.00 -5.70
C GLU A 36 -4.46 -6.81 -4.92
N PHE A 37 -5.15 -6.37 -3.87
CA PHE A 37 -4.71 -5.26 -3.02
C PHE A 37 -4.35 -5.79 -1.64
N THR A 38 -3.19 -5.38 -1.13
CA THR A 38 -2.70 -5.75 0.20
C THR A 38 -2.21 -4.50 0.91
N GLU A 39 -2.88 -4.12 1.99
CA GLU A 39 -2.46 -3.02 2.86
C GLU A 39 -1.69 -3.58 4.05
N VAL A 40 -0.48 -3.08 4.30
CA VAL A 40 0.32 -3.42 5.48
C VAL A 40 0.28 -2.25 6.47
N PRO A 41 0.27 -2.51 7.79
CA PRO A 41 0.19 -1.44 8.79
C PRO A 41 1.44 -0.58 8.80
N ASP A 42 1.25 0.74 8.79
CA ASP A 42 2.28 1.76 9.01
C ASP A 42 2.73 1.79 10.47
N GLU A 43 3.99 2.18 10.68
CA GLU A 43 4.54 2.45 12.00
C GLU A 43 4.37 3.93 12.37
N SER A 44 4.14 4.20 13.65
CA SER A 44 4.06 5.59 14.13
C SER A 44 5.43 6.26 14.07
N ILE A 45 5.51 7.40 13.38
CA ILE A 45 6.73 8.19 13.23
C ILE A 45 6.66 9.40 14.18
N PRO A 46 7.61 9.55 15.13
CA PRO A 46 7.72 10.75 15.96
C PRO A 46 8.12 11.99 15.15
N ASP A 47 7.63 13.17 15.54
CA ASP A 47 7.87 14.45 14.83
C ASP A 47 9.36 14.81 14.65
N ASN A 48 10.23 14.37 15.57
CA ASN A 48 11.68 14.63 15.55
C ASN A 48 12.49 13.32 15.49
N ILE A 49 12.29 12.55 14.42
CA ILE A 49 13.03 11.32 14.19
C ILE A 49 14.43 11.59 13.59
N GLN A 50 15.46 10.93 14.12
CA GLN A 50 16.78 10.92 13.50
C GLN A 50 16.76 10.03 12.25
N GLN A 51 17.55 10.37 11.23
CA GLN A 51 17.60 9.64 9.96
C GLN A 51 17.83 8.12 10.15
N SER A 52 18.73 7.73 11.06
CA SER A 52 19.01 6.31 11.35
C SER A 52 17.85 5.55 11.99
N ALA A 53 16.95 6.26 12.68
CA ALA A 53 15.73 5.67 13.22
C ALA A 53 14.65 5.55 12.14
N ALA A 54 14.57 6.51 11.21
CA ALA A 54 13.66 6.43 10.07
C ALA A 54 14.00 5.25 9.15
N GLU A 55 15.28 5.01 8.88
CA GLU A 55 15.75 3.84 8.11
C GLU A 55 15.30 2.51 8.74
N LYS A 56 15.40 2.38 10.06
CA LYS A 56 14.93 1.18 10.78
C LYS A 56 13.41 1.00 10.71
N ILE A 57 12.65 2.08 10.67
CA ILE A 57 11.19 2.02 10.49
C ILE A 57 10.88 1.51 9.08
N THR A 58 11.53 2.10 8.06
CA THR A 58 11.40 1.66 6.67
C THR A 58 11.77 0.19 6.49
N GLU A 59 12.85 -0.30 7.14
CA GLU A 59 13.23 -1.71 7.10
C GLU A 59 12.16 -2.63 7.69
N ARG A 60 11.55 -2.24 8.82
CA ARG A 60 10.45 -3.00 9.45
C ARG A 60 9.21 -3.04 8.57
N GLU A 61 8.87 -1.93 7.93
CA GLU A 61 7.75 -1.87 6.99
C GLU A 61 8.03 -2.68 5.72
N ALA A 62 9.24 -2.62 5.19
CA ALA A 62 9.68 -3.43 4.06
C ALA A 62 9.61 -4.93 4.36
N ALA A 63 9.96 -5.35 5.58
CA ALA A 63 9.83 -6.73 6.02
C ALA A 63 8.38 -7.24 6.06
N LYS A 64 7.38 -6.35 6.12
CA LYS A 64 5.95 -6.71 6.02
C LYS A 64 5.48 -6.89 4.57
N ILE A 65 6.26 -6.43 3.59
CA ILE A 65 5.93 -6.48 2.14
C ILE A 65 6.45 -7.76 1.47
N LEU A 66 7.56 -8.31 1.96
CA LEU A 66 8.22 -9.54 1.47
C LEU A 66 7.43 -10.81 1.83
#